data_AF-A0A6C0AXX8-F1
#
_entry.id   AF-A0A6C0AXX8-F1
#
_cell.length_a   1.000
_cell.length_b   1.000
_cell.length_c   1.000
_cell.angle_alpha   90.00
_cell.angle_beta   90.00
_cell.angle_gamma   90.00
#
_symmetry.space_group_name_H-M   'P 1'
#
loop_
_entity.id
_entity.type
_entity.pdbx_description
1 polymer ?
#
loop_
_entity_poly.entity_id
_entity_poly.type
_entity_poly.pdbx_seq_one_letter_code
_entity_poly.pdbx_strand_id
1 'polypeptide(L)'
;MFLILNPTNKYKGICCITHVEANFKPLMDFIINYLSKYYYIYGVWCNGYPSNLKSNLATYFTDNIFYYNSLEIIKNDFISLMQILGVKINDNYEEKYFDFIHIGRCCERKNTVGILNIMIYAANNYDKKSLLILINDQGNNQENYKNNVIDIYNKLPQVIKDKIVLIKNIPIKNDCEYCIENSLNYKQLSLLFKSTKIYIHNTIGFDEARIIGQAALSGCKILSNKNMIGHDSLRKLNNTVVEFNNTNMNEKIKEILLLSDKNNSKDLEVINKIYNENITVLEELKRYYTECNYNNIIDFESFYKLCDKKLWSLKIAAQFVQVPWYIKEKNNPTHHIMCNEQLILFKNYVNNIIISLNNN
;
A
#
# COMPACT_ATOMS: atom_id res chain seq x y z
N MET A 1 -1.35 15.78 1.10
CA MET A 1 -0.82 16.83 0.20
C MET A 1 0.70 16.83 0.32
N PHE A 2 1.41 16.98 -0.78
CA PHE A 2 2.87 17.04 -0.79
C PHE A 2 3.35 17.88 -1.98
N LEU A 3 4.57 18.44 -1.88
CA LEU A 3 5.18 19.21 -2.96
C LEU A 3 6.12 18.29 -3.75
N ILE A 4 5.95 18.23 -5.06
CA ILE A 4 6.87 17.51 -5.95
C ILE A 4 8.03 18.41 -6.34
N LEU A 5 7.75 19.68 -6.67
CA LEU A 5 8.76 20.62 -7.15
C LEU A 5 8.51 21.98 -6.54
N ASN A 6 9.56 22.61 -6.00
CA ASN A 6 9.48 23.99 -5.52
C ASN A 6 9.50 24.97 -6.71
N PRO A 7 8.75 26.08 -6.63
CA PRO A 7 8.71 27.11 -7.66
C PRO A 7 10.03 27.85 -7.74
N THR A 8 10.26 28.49 -8.88
CA THR A 8 11.37 29.43 -9.09
C THR A 8 10.88 30.65 -9.87
N ASN A 9 11.75 31.64 -10.06
CA ASN A 9 11.46 32.77 -10.95
C ASN A 9 11.29 32.37 -12.42
N LYS A 10 11.76 31.17 -12.80
CA LYS A 10 11.70 30.66 -14.19
C LYS A 10 10.49 29.78 -14.45
N TYR A 11 9.91 29.15 -13.42
CA TYR A 11 8.82 28.19 -13.59
C TYR A 11 7.99 28.01 -12.31
N LYS A 12 6.73 27.61 -12.48
CA LYS A 12 5.87 27.20 -11.37
C LYS A 12 6.32 25.86 -10.78
N GLY A 13 6.16 25.69 -9.47
CA GLY A 13 6.34 24.40 -8.80
C GLY A 13 5.21 23.41 -9.11
N ILE A 14 5.27 22.23 -8.51
CA ILE A 14 4.23 21.20 -8.61
C ILE A 14 3.79 20.82 -7.20
N CYS A 15 2.49 20.92 -6.94
CA CYS A 15 1.86 20.54 -5.68
C CYS A 15 0.77 19.50 -5.93
N CYS A 16 0.78 18.42 -5.13
CA CYS A 16 -0.23 17.37 -5.17
C CYS A 16 -1.13 17.44 -3.95
N ILE A 17 -2.43 17.56 -4.17
CA ILE A 17 -3.48 17.47 -3.13
C ILE A 17 -4.16 16.11 -3.21
N THR A 18 -4.59 15.56 -2.08
CA THR A 18 -5.34 14.29 -2.03
C THR A 18 -6.81 14.57 -1.75
N HIS A 19 -7.66 13.57 -1.96
CA HIS A 19 -9.11 13.66 -1.74
C HIS A 19 -9.52 14.15 -0.35
N VAL A 20 -8.72 13.85 0.69
CA VAL A 20 -9.00 14.21 2.07
C VAL A 20 -8.95 15.73 2.28
N GLU A 21 -8.04 16.41 1.57
CA GLU A 21 -7.84 17.86 1.68
C GLU A 21 -8.88 18.66 0.90
N ALA A 22 -9.52 18.07 -0.11
CA ALA A 22 -10.47 18.76 -0.97
C ALA A 22 -11.69 19.30 -0.21
N ASN A 23 -12.05 18.67 0.91
CA ASN A 23 -13.19 19.08 1.73
C ASN A 23 -12.83 20.16 2.76
N PHE A 24 -11.55 20.51 2.92
CA PHE A 24 -11.12 21.50 3.89
C PHE A 24 -11.08 22.90 3.25
N LYS A 25 -12.23 23.59 3.27
CA LYS A 25 -12.44 24.88 2.60
C LYS A 25 -11.32 25.93 2.83
N PRO A 26 -10.83 26.17 4.07
CA PRO A 26 -9.75 27.14 4.29
C PRO A 26 -8.46 26.84 3.50
N LEU A 27 -8.13 25.56 3.30
CA LEU A 27 -7.01 25.16 2.46
C LEU A 27 -7.32 25.39 0.98
N MET A 28 -8.52 25.02 0.53
CA MET A 28 -8.91 25.22 -0.88
C MET A 28 -8.93 26.70 -1.26
N ASP A 29 -9.42 27.58 -0.39
CA ASP A 29 -9.40 29.03 -0.60
C ASP A 29 -7.95 29.54 -0.72
N PHE A 30 -7.03 29.04 0.11
CA PHE A 30 -5.61 29.37 0.00
C PHE A 30 -4.98 28.86 -1.30
N ILE A 31 -5.33 27.64 -1.72
CA ILE A 31 -4.84 27.06 -2.97
C ILE A 31 -5.27 27.90 -4.17
N ILE A 32 -6.57 28.21 -4.27
CA ILE A 32 -7.16 28.92 -5.41
C ILE A 32 -6.61 30.35 -5.49
N ASN A 33 -6.60 31.08 -4.38
CA ASN A 33 -6.32 32.52 -4.39
C ASN A 33 -4.83 32.87 -4.32
N TYR A 34 -4.00 31.95 -3.82
CA TYR A 34 -2.58 32.22 -3.56
C TYR A 34 -1.66 31.17 -4.18
N LEU A 35 -1.80 29.89 -3.82
CA LEU A 35 -0.84 28.87 -4.20
C LEU A 35 -0.78 28.62 -5.72
N SER A 36 -1.92 28.73 -6.42
CA SER A 36 -2.07 28.54 -7.87
C SER A 36 -1.22 29.52 -8.71
N LYS A 37 -0.81 30.65 -8.13
CA LYS A 37 0.08 31.62 -8.78
C LYS A 37 1.50 31.05 -8.93
N TYR A 38 1.92 30.23 -7.98
CA TYR A 38 3.29 29.71 -7.89
C TYR A 38 3.39 28.23 -8.24
N TYR A 39 2.31 27.47 -8.16
CA TYR A 39 2.33 26.02 -8.39
C TYR A 39 1.29 25.59 -9.42
N TYR A 40 1.63 24.57 -10.20
CA TYR A 40 0.64 23.67 -10.81
C TYR A 40 0.08 22.77 -9.72
N ILE A 41 -1.24 22.77 -9.56
CA ILE A 41 -1.94 22.01 -8.52
C ILE A 41 -2.58 20.80 -9.15
N TYR A 42 -2.24 19.61 -8.66
CA TYR A 42 -2.78 18.35 -9.12
C TYR A 42 -3.55 17.65 -8.01
N GLY A 43 -4.80 17.28 -8.30
CA GLY A 43 -5.56 16.37 -7.44
C GLY A 43 -5.16 14.93 -7.69
N VAL A 44 -4.73 14.23 -6.65
CA VAL A 44 -4.60 12.77 -6.62
C VAL A 44 -5.87 12.22 -5.99
N TRP A 45 -6.78 11.75 -6.83
CA TRP A 45 -8.07 11.22 -6.38
C TRP A 45 -8.13 9.71 -6.47
N CYS A 46 -8.56 9.10 -5.37
CA CYS A 46 -9.15 7.77 -5.36
C CYS A 46 -10.67 7.90 -5.57
N ASN A 47 -11.03 8.51 -6.72
CA ASN A 47 -12.21 8.28 -7.59
C ASN A 47 -13.41 9.28 -7.71
N GLY A 48 -13.51 9.96 -8.89
CA GLY A 48 -14.57 10.90 -9.44
C GLY A 48 -14.45 12.48 -9.45
N TYR A 49 -13.41 13.08 -10.08
CA TYR A 49 -13.27 14.49 -10.56
C TYR A 49 -12.76 15.63 -9.63
N PRO A 50 -11.97 16.62 -10.14
CA PRO A 50 -11.92 17.12 -11.53
C PRO A 50 -10.66 16.77 -12.35
N SER A 51 -10.92 15.97 -13.40
CA SER A 51 -10.54 16.22 -14.80
C SER A 51 -9.07 16.46 -15.14
N ASN A 52 -8.20 15.46 -14.91
CA ASN A 52 -7.12 15.09 -15.86
C ASN A 52 -6.32 13.84 -15.48
N LEU A 53 -6.64 13.14 -14.39
CA LEU A 53 -6.12 11.78 -14.17
C LEU A 53 -6.90 10.75 -15.02
N LYS A 54 -6.83 10.90 -16.35
CA LYS A 54 -7.08 9.83 -17.32
C LYS A 54 -5.74 9.20 -17.68
N SER A 55 -5.18 8.44 -16.76
CA SER A 55 -4.22 7.42 -17.16
C SER A 55 -4.69 6.10 -16.55
N ASN A 56 -4.59 5.03 -17.33
CA ASN A 56 -4.72 3.66 -16.86
C ASN A 56 -3.67 3.28 -15.78
N LEU A 57 -2.88 4.27 -15.35
CA LEU A 57 -1.81 4.26 -14.37
C LEU A 57 -2.23 4.91 -13.05
N ALA A 58 -3.49 5.31 -12.87
CA ALA A 58 -4.01 5.96 -11.66
C ALA A 58 -3.62 5.18 -10.38
N THR A 59 -2.45 5.56 -9.86
CA THR A 59 -1.86 5.33 -8.55
C THR A 59 -1.66 3.87 -8.12
N TYR A 60 -0.84 3.13 -8.88
CA TYR A 60 -0.07 2.00 -8.35
C TYR A 60 1.36 2.42 -8.02
N PHE A 61 1.54 3.55 -7.33
CA PHE A 61 2.82 3.80 -6.68
C PHE A 61 2.91 2.79 -5.56
N THR A 62 3.92 1.94 -5.61
CA THR A 62 4.34 1.14 -4.46
C THR A 62 5.78 1.55 -4.22
N ASP A 63 6.12 1.99 -3.01
CA ASP A 63 7.40 2.65 -2.75
C ASP A 63 8.62 1.81 -3.14
N ASN A 64 9.75 2.45 -3.35
CA ASN A 64 11.09 1.84 -3.42
C ASN A 64 11.50 1.05 -2.16
N ILE A 65 10.65 0.94 -1.14
CA ILE A 65 10.93 0.11 0.04
C ILE A 65 10.96 -1.40 -0.34
N PHE A 66 10.75 -1.75 -1.61
CA PHE A 66 10.91 -3.10 -2.19
C PHE A 66 12.31 -3.38 -2.76
N TYR A 67 13.34 -2.60 -2.39
CA TYR A 67 14.76 -2.90 -2.72
C TYR A 67 15.26 -4.27 -2.22
N TYR A 68 14.50 -4.96 -1.37
CA TYR A 68 14.79 -6.34 -0.97
C TYR A 68 14.19 -7.38 -1.93
N ASN A 69 13.85 -7.05 -3.17
CA ASN A 69 13.35 -8.00 -4.18
C ASN A 69 14.43 -8.95 -4.74
N SER A 70 15.37 -9.43 -3.93
CA SER A 70 15.88 -10.78 -4.19
C SER A 70 14.70 -11.73 -3.95
N LEU A 71 14.31 -12.56 -4.91
CA LEU A 71 13.35 -13.65 -4.58
C LEU A 71 13.91 -14.57 -3.50
N GLU A 72 15.25 -14.56 -3.34
CA GLU A 72 15.96 -15.27 -2.31
C GLU A 72 15.48 -14.87 -0.91
N ILE A 73 15.01 -15.88 -0.20
CA ILE A 73 14.64 -15.79 1.20
C ILE A 73 15.89 -16.02 2.03
N ILE A 74 16.23 -15.06 2.88
CA ILE A 74 17.21 -15.29 3.92
C ILE A 74 16.50 -16.09 5.02
N LYS A 75 16.65 -17.41 4.97
CA LYS A 75 15.97 -18.37 5.85
C LYS A 75 16.01 -17.96 7.33
N ASN A 76 17.17 -17.50 7.77
CA ASN A 76 17.42 -17.05 9.15
C ASN A 76 16.60 -15.80 9.51
N ASP A 77 16.39 -14.88 8.58
CA ASP A 77 15.62 -13.65 8.82
C ASP A 77 14.13 -13.96 8.98
N PHE A 78 13.60 -14.88 8.17
CA PHE A 78 12.22 -15.34 8.32
C PHE A 78 12.00 -16.09 9.63
N ILE A 79 12.89 -17.02 10.00
CA ILE A 79 12.81 -17.72 11.29
C ILE A 79 12.84 -16.71 12.45
N SER A 80 13.77 -15.76 12.41
CA SER A 80 13.90 -14.71 13.44
C SER A 80 12.62 -13.87 13.54
N LEU A 81 12.05 -13.47 12.40
CA LEU A 81 10.78 -12.74 12.36
C LEU A 81 9.64 -13.56 12.97
N MET A 82 9.52 -14.84 12.62
CA MET A 82 8.43 -15.68 13.11
C MET A 82 8.57 -15.95 14.62
N GLN A 83 9.79 -16.09 15.13
CA GLN A 83 10.06 -16.15 16.58
C GLN A 83 9.66 -14.86 17.30
N ILE A 84 9.99 -13.68 16.75
CA ILE A 84 9.53 -12.38 17.29
C ILE A 84 8.00 -12.31 17.33
N LEU A 85 7.34 -12.89 16.32
CA LEU A 85 5.88 -12.98 16.25
C LEU A 85 5.28 -14.09 17.12
N GLY A 86 6.10 -14.80 17.90
CA GLY A 86 5.66 -15.86 18.83
C GLY A 86 5.34 -17.20 18.16
N VAL A 87 5.79 -17.42 16.93
CA VAL A 87 5.54 -18.63 16.14
C VAL A 87 6.82 -19.45 16.03
N LYS A 88 6.77 -20.70 16.50
CA LYS A 88 7.87 -21.65 16.29
C LYS A 88 7.83 -22.21 14.87
N ILE A 89 8.96 -22.16 14.19
CA ILE A 89 9.17 -22.75 12.86
C ILE A 89 10.28 -23.78 12.95
N ASN A 90 10.15 -24.87 12.21
CA ASN A 90 11.19 -25.88 12.10
C ASN A 90 12.32 -25.38 11.19
N ASP A 91 13.57 -25.60 11.59
CA ASP A 91 14.75 -25.16 10.82
C ASP A 91 14.87 -25.81 9.44
N ASN A 92 14.15 -26.91 9.18
CA ASN A 92 14.17 -27.67 7.92
C ASN A 92 12.96 -27.40 7.00
N TYR A 93 12.50 -26.15 6.92
CA TYR A 93 11.36 -25.80 6.07
C TYR A 93 11.75 -25.47 4.61
N GLU A 94 10.80 -25.68 3.68
CA GLU A 94 10.89 -25.30 2.26
C GLU A 94 10.87 -23.78 2.07
N GLU A 95 11.41 -23.25 0.97
CA GLU A 95 11.45 -21.80 0.71
C GLU A 95 10.06 -21.12 0.88
N LYS A 96 8.98 -21.77 0.44
CA LYS A 96 7.60 -21.29 0.64
C LYS A 96 6.90 -22.00 1.82
N TYR A 97 7.07 -21.48 3.03
CA TYR A 97 6.51 -22.08 4.26
C TYR A 97 4.98 -22.09 4.35
N PHE A 98 4.31 -21.03 3.85
CA PHE A 98 2.86 -20.92 3.86
C PHE A 98 2.30 -21.06 2.44
N ASP A 99 1.16 -21.73 2.30
CA ASP A 99 0.39 -21.71 1.05
C ASP A 99 -0.38 -20.39 0.93
N PHE A 100 -1.03 -19.95 2.01
CA PHE A 100 -1.84 -18.73 2.02
C PHE A 100 -1.39 -17.73 3.08
N ILE A 101 -1.48 -16.44 2.75
CA ILE A 101 -1.32 -15.34 3.71
C ILE A 101 -2.39 -14.28 3.51
N HIS A 102 -2.84 -13.72 4.63
CA HIS A 102 -3.53 -12.45 4.66
C HIS A 102 -2.99 -11.59 5.81
N ILE A 103 -2.83 -10.31 5.53
CA ILE A 103 -2.51 -9.29 6.52
C ILE A 103 -3.34 -8.04 6.20
N GLY A 104 -4.02 -7.52 7.20
CA GLY A 104 -4.86 -6.35 7.02
C GLY A 104 -5.55 -5.92 8.30
N ARG A 105 -6.11 -4.72 8.24
CA ARG A 105 -7.00 -4.21 9.29
C ARG A 105 -8.21 -5.11 9.44
N CYS A 106 -8.54 -5.48 10.66
CA CYS A 106 -9.67 -6.36 10.93
C CYS A 106 -10.98 -5.56 11.01
N CYS A 107 -11.71 -5.48 9.91
CA CYS A 107 -13.03 -4.83 9.86
C CYS A 107 -13.93 -5.44 8.78
N GLU A 108 -15.24 -5.17 8.86
CA GLU A 108 -16.25 -5.73 7.96
C GLU A 108 -15.95 -5.47 6.48
N ARG A 109 -15.47 -4.27 6.15
CA ARG A 109 -15.11 -3.88 4.78
C ARG A 109 -14.05 -4.80 4.16
N LYS A 110 -13.07 -5.24 4.97
CA LYS A 110 -11.98 -6.14 4.55
C LYS A 110 -12.40 -7.61 4.52
N ASN A 111 -13.57 -7.91 5.07
CA ASN A 111 -14.17 -9.24 5.15
C ASN A 111 -13.18 -10.32 5.65
N THR A 112 -12.50 -10.03 6.77
CA THR A 112 -11.51 -10.93 7.37
C THR A 112 -12.14 -12.27 7.79
N VAL A 113 -13.43 -12.29 8.16
CA VAL A 113 -14.17 -13.54 8.39
C VAL A 113 -14.22 -14.39 7.12
N GLY A 114 -14.54 -13.80 5.97
CA GLY A 114 -14.52 -14.51 4.68
C GLY A 114 -13.14 -15.05 4.33
N ILE A 115 -12.07 -14.30 4.66
CA ILE A 115 -10.69 -14.76 4.47
C ILE A 115 -10.37 -15.97 5.37
N LEU A 116 -10.76 -15.93 6.65
CA LEU A 116 -10.60 -17.07 7.54
C LEU A 116 -11.35 -18.31 7.02
N ASN A 117 -12.56 -18.13 6.47
CA ASN A 117 -13.33 -19.23 5.87
C ASN A 117 -12.63 -19.85 4.65
N ILE A 118 -11.96 -19.05 3.82
CA ILE A 118 -11.11 -19.56 2.72
C ILE A 118 -9.98 -20.43 3.27
N MET A 119 -9.28 -19.96 4.31
CA MET A 119 -8.19 -20.70 4.94
C MET A 119 -8.67 -22.01 5.60
N ILE A 120 -9.82 -21.98 6.27
CA ILE A 120 -10.46 -23.18 6.84
C ILE A 120 -10.81 -24.18 5.74
N TYR A 121 -11.39 -23.72 4.63
CA TYR A 121 -11.72 -24.59 3.51
C TYR A 121 -10.47 -25.24 2.92
N ALA A 122 -9.39 -24.47 2.71
CA ALA A 122 -8.14 -24.98 2.16
C ALA A 122 -7.45 -25.98 3.11
N ALA A 123 -7.47 -25.72 4.42
CA ALA A 123 -6.93 -26.62 5.44
C ALA A 123 -7.66 -27.97 5.50
N ASN A 124 -8.99 -27.96 5.35
CA ASN A 124 -9.83 -29.15 5.36
C ASN A 124 -9.68 -30.00 4.08
N ASN A 125 -9.66 -29.36 2.91
CA ASN A 125 -9.81 -30.07 1.64
C ASN A 125 -8.49 -30.33 0.91
N TYR A 126 -7.43 -29.55 1.20
CA TYR A 126 -6.18 -29.57 0.44
C TYR A 126 -4.93 -29.63 1.32
N ASP A 127 -5.09 -29.80 2.63
CA ASP A 127 -3.99 -29.85 3.60
C ASP A 127 -3.06 -28.62 3.56
N LYS A 128 -3.66 -27.43 3.37
CA LYS A 128 -2.91 -26.19 3.15
C LYS A 128 -2.63 -25.42 4.43
N LYS A 129 -1.43 -24.86 4.53
CA LYS A 129 -0.98 -24.06 5.66
C LYS A 129 -1.17 -22.58 5.41
N SER A 130 -1.77 -21.88 6.36
CA SER A 130 -2.14 -20.47 6.22
C SER A 130 -1.59 -19.60 7.34
N LEU A 131 -1.29 -18.35 7.02
CA LEU A 131 -0.94 -17.29 7.96
C LEU A 131 -1.99 -16.17 7.92
N LEU A 132 -2.67 -15.94 9.04
CA LEU A 132 -3.62 -14.85 9.21
C LEU A 132 -3.08 -13.83 10.22
N ILE A 133 -2.81 -12.62 9.76
CA ILE A 133 -2.34 -11.51 10.60
C ILE A 133 -3.44 -10.46 10.73
N LEU A 134 -3.88 -10.25 11.96
CA LEU A 134 -4.91 -9.27 12.30
C LEU A 134 -4.26 -7.97 12.77
N ILE A 135 -4.41 -6.89 11.99
CA ILE A 135 -4.03 -5.55 12.41
C ILE A 135 -5.26 -4.89 13.05
N ASN A 136 -5.06 -4.26 14.21
CA ASN A 136 -6.12 -3.45 14.83
C ASN A 136 -6.47 -2.29 13.90
N ASP A 137 -7.75 -2.14 13.60
CA ASP A 137 -8.23 -0.92 12.98
C ASP A 137 -8.50 0.13 14.09
N GLN A 138 -8.50 1.42 13.72
CA GLN A 138 -8.79 2.50 14.67
C GLN A 138 -10.25 2.96 14.52
N GLY A 139 -11.13 2.56 15.45
CA GLY A 139 -12.56 2.91 15.41
C GLY A 139 -13.45 2.13 16.40
N ASN A 140 -14.57 2.74 16.79
CA ASN A 140 -15.41 2.33 17.93
C ASN A 140 -16.11 0.96 17.83
N ASN A 141 -16.26 0.36 16.64
CA ASN A 141 -16.96 -0.94 16.44
C ASN A 141 -16.02 -2.11 16.07
N GLN A 142 -14.71 -1.89 16.08
CA GLN A 142 -13.77 -2.79 15.40
C GLN A 142 -13.21 -3.88 16.31
N GLU A 143 -13.16 -3.65 17.63
CA GLU A 143 -12.77 -4.66 18.61
C GLU A 143 -13.73 -5.86 18.60
N ASN A 144 -15.04 -5.60 18.44
CA ASN A 144 -16.06 -6.65 18.30
C ASN A 144 -15.84 -7.51 17.04
N TYR A 145 -15.45 -6.91 15.92
CA TYR A 145 -15.20 -7.66 14.69
C TYR A 145 -13.94 -8.53 14.80
N LYS A 146 -12.86 -7.99 15.37
CA LYS A 146 -11.64 -8.77 15.65
C LYS A 146 -11.91 -9.94 16.58
N ASN A 147 -12.66 -9.70 17.66
CA ASN A 147 -13.03 -10.75 18.61
C ASN A 147 -13.87 -11.84 17.95
N ASN A 148 -14.80 -11.48 17.06
CA ASN A 148 -15.56 -12.47 16.28
C ASN A 148 -14.64 -13.37 15.43
N VAL A 149 -13.64 -12.80 14.73
CA VAL A 149 -12.66 -13.61 13.98
C VAL A 149 -11.89 -14.56 14.90
N ILE A 150 -11.45 -14.08 16.07
CA ILE A 150 -10.75 -14.88 17.07
C ILE A 150 -11.64 -16.00 17.63
N ASP A 151 -12.91 -15.71 17.89
CA ASP A 151 -13.87 -16.68 18.43
C ASP A 151 -14.17 -17.79 17.42
N ILE A 152 -14.33 -17.45 16.14
CA ILE A 152 -14.46 -18.44 15.06
C ILE A 152 -13.22 -19.34 15.05
N TYR A 153 -12.02 -18.76 15.06
CA TYR A 153 -10.76 -19.52 15.09
C TYR A 153 -10.63 -20.43 16.31
N ASN A 154 -11.02 -19.94 17.49
CA ASN A 154 -10.89 -20.70 18.75
C ASN A 154 -11.81 -21.92 18.79
N LYS A 155 -12.96 -21.87 18.11
CA LYS A 155 -13.92 -22.98 17.99
C LYS A 155 -13.51 -24.04 16.96
N LEU A 156 -12.46 -23.82 16.18
CA LEU A 156 -12.01 -24.78 15.18
C LEU A 156 -11.42 -26.05 15.83
N PRO A 157 -11.61 -27.23 15.22
CA PRO A 157 -10.89 -28.44 15.63
C PRO A 157 -9.38 -28.25 15.59
N GLN A 158 -8.65 -28.87 16.53
CA GLN A 158 -7.19 -28.72 16.64
C GLN A 158 -6.46 -29.04 15.32
N VAL A 159 -6.89 -30.09 14.61
CA VAL A 159 -6.32 -30.48 13.31
C VAL A 159 -6.36 -29.37 12.24
N ILE A 160 -7.32 -28.45 12.34
CA ILE A 160 -7.41 -27.27 11.46
C ILE A 160 -6.62 -26.11 12.02
N LYS A 161 -6.63 -25.92 13.34
CA LYS A 161 -5.83 -24.86 14.00
C LYS A 161 -4.33 -25.08 13.77
N ASP A 162 -3.86 -26.31 13.73
CA ASP A 162 -2.45 -26.65 13.45
C ASP A 162 -2.00 -26.21 12.04
N LYS A 163 -2.95 -26.00 11.13
CA LYS A 163 -2.71 -25.53 9.76
C LYS A 163 -2.91 -24.04 9.57
N ILE A 164 -3.47 -23.33 10.56
CA ILE A 164 -3.74 -21.88 10.47
C ILE A 164 -3.03 -21.18 11.62
N VAL A 165 -1.97 -20.45 11.30
CA VAL A 165 -1.25 -19.59 12.24
C VAL A 165 -1.98 -18.26 12.34
N LEU A 166 -2.49 -17.93 13.53
CA LEU A 166 -3.15 -16.66 13.82
C LEU A 166 -2.23 -15.73 14.61
N ILE A 167 -1.88 -14.59 14.04
CA ILE A 167 -1.16 -13.50 14.71
C ILE A 167 -2.15 -12.38 14.99
N LYS A 168 -2.45 -12.15 16.27
CA LYS A 168 -3.43 -11.12 16.71
C LYS A 168 -2.80 -9.89 17.36
N ASN A 169 -1.54 -10.00 17.80
CA ASN A 169 -0.78 -8.91 18.40
C ASN A 169 0.63 -8.96 17.80
N ILE A 170 1.13 -7.83 17.31
CA ILE A 170 2.47 -7.70 16.78
C ILE A 170 3.30 -7.00 17.86
N PRO A 171 4.17 -7.71 18.61
CA PRO A 171 4.89 -7.17 19.77
C PRO A 171 6.02 -6.19 19.40
N ILE A 172 6.04 -5.70 18.16
CA ILE A 172 7.14 -4.89 17.64
C ILE A 172 6.91 -3.44 18.07
N LYS A 173 7.76 -2.98 19.00
CA LYS A 173 7.88 -1.57 19.38
C LYS A 173 8.81 -0.83 18.42
N ASN A 174 8.32 0.32 17.97
CA ASN A 174 9.03 1.52 17.50
C ASN A 174 10.42 1.34 16.88
N ASP A 175 10.44 1.29 15.55
CA ASP A 175 11.29 2.14 14.70
C ASP A 175 10.67 2.23 13.30
N CYS A 176 9.33 2.35 13.26
CA CYS A 176 8.63 2.44 11.99
C CYS A 176 8.35 3.90 11.68
N GLU A 177 9.09 4.41 10.70
CA GLU A 177 9.00 5.76 10.16
C GLU A 177 7.57 6.08 9.65
N TYR A 178 6.70 5.07 9.42
CA TYR A 178 5.47 5.21 8.61
C TYR A 178 4.22 4.36 8.96
N CYS A 179 3.95 3.98 10.23
CA CYS A 179 2.59 3.65 10.72
C CYS A 179 2.55 3.47 12.25
N ILE A 180 1.44 3.88 12.88
CA ILE A 180 1.17 3.82 14.33
C ILE A 180 1.11 2.35 14.80
N GLU A 181 1.67 2.09 15.99
CA GLU A 181 1.61 0.88 16.86
C GLU A 181 1.08 -0.46 16.30
N ASN A 182 1.79 -1.56 16.56
CA ASN A 182 1.44 -2.95 16.16
C ASN A 182 1.46 -3.23 14.65
N SER A 183 2.46 -2.71 13.92
CA SER A 183 2.62 -2.96 12.48
C SER A 183 3.96 -3.64 12.14
N LEU A 184 4.02 -4.28 10.97
CA LEU A 184 5.25 -4.81 10.40
C LEU A 184 5.90 -3.74 9.53
N ASN A 185 7.23 -3.62 9.59
CA ASN A 185 7.94 -2.84 8.59
C ASN A 185 7.95 -3.58 7.24
N TYR A 186 8.34 -2.88 6.18
CA TYR A 186 8.32 -3.42 4.82
C TYR A 186 9.25 -4.62 4.60
N LYS A 187 10.42 -4.66 5.26
CA LYS A 187 11.33 -5.80 5.15
C LYS A 187 10.67 -7.05 5.72
N GLN A 188 10.03 -6.90 6.88
CA GLN A 188 9.30 -7.98 7.53
C GLN A 188 8.11 -8.44 6.68
N LEU A 189 7.34 -7.50 6.15
CA LEU A 189 6.22 -7.80 5.26
C LEU A 189 6.69 -8.52 3.97
N SER A 190 7.80 -8.07 3.38
CA SER A 190 8.41 -8.74 2.22
C SER A 190 8.84 -10.16 2.55
N LEU A 191 9.52 -10.39 3.68
CA LEU A 191 9.92 -11.73 4.12
C LEU A 191 8.73 -12.68 4.25
N LEU A 192 7.61 -12.21 4.81
CA LEU A 192 6.39 -13.01 4.92
C LEU A 192 5.81 -13.39 3.55
N PHE A 193 5.71 -12.44 2.62
CA PHE A 193 5.18 -12.71 1.28
C PHE A 193 6.13 -13.58 0.46
N LYS A 194 7.44 -13.35 0.52
CA LYS A 194 8.41 -14.23 -0.13
C LYS A 194 8.32 -15.65 0.41
N SER A 195 8.00 -15.84 1.69
CA SER A 195 7.82 -17.16 2.31
C SER A 195 6.43 -17.75 2.10
N THR A 196 5.61 -17.15 1.23
CA THR A 196 4.23 -17.56 0.97
C THR A 196 3.93 -17.72 -0.53
N LYS A 197 3.06 -18.66 -0.90
CA LYS A 197 2.65 -18.89 -2.31
C LYS A 197 1.53 -17.95 -2.77
N ILE A 198 0.49 -17.77 -1.95
CA ILE A 198 -0.76 -17.09 -2.33
C ILE A 198 -1.13 -16.02 -1.31
N TYR A 199 -1.39 -14.80 -1.77
CA TYR A 199 -2.00 -13.74 -0.97
C TYR A 199 -3.52 -13.70 -1.19
N ILE A 200 -4.30 -13.68 -0.11
CA ILE A 200 -5.77 -13.58 -0.17
C ILE A 200 -6.20 -12.13 0.08
N HIS A 201 -7.01 -11.60 -0.83
CA HIS A 201 -7.64 -10.29 -0.71
C HIS A 201 -9.14 -10.37 -0.94
N ASN A 202 -9.95 -9.97 0.06
CA ASN A 202 -11.40 -10.13 0.02
C ASN A 202 -12.19 -8.83 0.21
N THR A 203 -11.56 -7.68 -0.01
CA THR A 203 -12.28 -6.41 0.07
C THR A 203 -13.17 -6.21 -1.16
N ILE A 204 -14.36 -5.64 -0.93
CA ILE A 204 -15.27 -5.18 -1.98
C ILE A 204 -15.06 -3.67 -2.17
N GLY A 205 -15.00 -3.20 -3.42
CA GLY A 205 -14.77 -1.78 -3.74
C GLY A 205 -13.29 -1.40 -3.83
N PHE A 206 -12.99 -0.11 -3.66
CA PHE A 206 -11.61 0.40 -3.69
C PHE A 206 -10.83 0.00 -2.46
N ASP A 207 -9.71 -0.69 -2.65
CA ASP A 207 -8.84 -1.02 -1.54
C ASP A 207 -7.36 -1.28 -1.87
N GLU A 208 -6.52 -0.94 -0.88
CA GLU A 208 -5.08 -1.15 -0.70
C GLU A 208 -4.21 -1.58 -1.89
N ALA A 209 -3.85 -0.59 -2.72
CA ALA A 209 -2.90 -0.81 -3.81
C ALA A 209 -1.54 -1.38 -3.39
N ARG A 210 -1.09 -1.02 -2.19
CA ARG A 210 0.27 -1.30 -1.73
C ARG A 210 0.47 -2.74 -1.30
N ILE A 211 -0.50 -3.33 -0.58
CA ILE A 211 -0.34 -4.68 -0.05
C ILE A 211 -0.42 -5.72 -1.18
N ILE A 212 -1.32 -5.51 -2.15
CA ILE A 212 -1.45 -6.36 -3.34
C ILE A 212 -0.20 -6.25 -4.21
N GLY A 213 0.26 -5.02 -4.47
CA GLY A 213 1.49 -4.80 -5.23
C GLY A 213 2.70 -5.44 -4.56
N GLN A 214 2.81 -5.32 -3.23
CA GLN A 214 3.91 -5.90 -2.47
C GLN A 214 3.88 -7.43 -2.46
N ALA A 215 2.69 -8.03 -2.33
CA ALA A 215 2.55 -9.48 -2.45
C ALA A 215 2.94 -9.96 -3.85
N ALA A 216 2.47 -9.27 -4.90
CA ALA A 216 2.77 -9.62 -6.29
C ALA A 216 4.26 -9.49 -6.62
N LEU A 217 4.92 -8.40 -6.19
CA LEU A 217 6.36 -8.18 -6.35
C LEU A 217 7.20 -9.21 -5.58
N SER A 218 6.68 -9.73 -4.47
CA SER A 218 7.30 -10.81 -3.68
C SER A 218 7.04 -12.21 -4.25
N GLY A 219 6.38 -12.30 -5.41
CA GLY A 219 6.12 -13.54 -6.13
C GLY A 219 4.87 -14.31 -5.67
N CYS A 220 3.99 -13.71 -4.88
CA CYS A 220 2.71 -14.33 -4.54
C CYS A 220 1.77 -14.35 -5.75
N LYS A 221 1.01 -15.43 -5.90
CA LYS A 221 -0.26 -15.41 -6.64
C LYS A 221 -1.31 -14.69 -5.81
N ILE A 222 -2.28 -14.05 -6.43
CA ILE A 222 -3.28 -13.23 -5.76
C ILE A 222 -4.66 -13.88 -5.94
N LEU A 223 -5.27 -14.30 -4.83
CA LEU A 223 -6.68 -14.69 -4.79
C LEU A 223 -7.50 -13.47 -4.39
N SER A 224 -8.21 -12.86 -5.35
CA SER A 224 -8.90 -11.58 -5.14
C SER A 224 -10.41 -11.69 -5.29
N ASN A 225 -11.17 -10.93 -4.51
CA ASN A 225 -12.60 -10.75 -4.76
C ASN A 225 -12.82 -10.06 -6.12
N LYS A 226 -13.73 -10.58 -6.95
CA LYS A 226 -14.03 -10.05 -8.29
C LYS A 226 -14.56 -8.60 -8.26
N ASN A 227 -15.21 -8.21 -7.16
CA ASN A 227 -15.82 -6.91 -6.99
C ASN A 227 -14.84 -5.86 -6.42
N MET A 228 -13.56 -6.21 -6.26
CA MET A 228 -12.52 -5.23 -5.96
C MET A 228 -12.41 -4.23 -7.13
N ILE A 229 -12.19 -2.95 -6.82
CA ILE A 229 -11.97 -1.90 -7.82
C ILE A 229 -10.50 -1.50 -7.81
N GLY A 230 -9.93 -1.36 -9.01
CA GLY A 230 -8.50 -1.13 -9.22
C GLY A 230 -7.76 -2.40 -9.61
N HIS A 231 -6.44 -2.26 -9.75
CA HIS A 231 -5.47 -3.24 -10.24
C HIS A 231 -5.71 -3.77 -11.65
N ASP A 232 -6.39 -3.03 -12.52
CA ASP A 232 -6.80 -3.50 -13.86
C ASP A 232 -5.66 -4.11 -14.68
N SER A 233 -4.46 -3.51 -14.64
CA SER A 233 -3.28 -4.04 -15.34
C SER A 233 -2.79 -5.36 -14.75
N LEU A 234 -2.78 -5.50 -13.42
CA LEU A 234 -2.40 -6.76 -12.74
C LEU A 234 -3.47 -7.83 -12.95
N ARG A 235 -4.76 -7.47 -12.89
CA ARG A 235 -5.90 -8.39 -13.01
C ARG A 235 -6.01 -9.04 -14.38
N LYS A 236 -5.42 -8.44 -15.42
CA LYS A 236 -5.29 -9.06 -16.76
C LYS A 236 -4.28 -10.22 -16.79
N LEU A 237 -3.44 -10.37 -15.75
CA LEU A 237 -2.48 -11.46 -15.63
C LEU A 237 -3.17 -12.69 -15.00
N ASN A 238 -3.91 -13.45 -15.81
CA ASN A 238 -4.67 -14.63 -15.34
C ASN A 238 -3.79 -15.73 -14.70
N ASN A 239 -2.48 -15.74 -14.97
CA ASN A 239 -1.53 -16.65 -14.34
C ASN A 239 -1.04 -16.15 -12.97
N THR A 240 -1.41 -14.93 -12.57
CA THR A 240 -1.02 -14.29 -11.31
C THR A 240 -2.24 -14.01 -10.43
N VAL A 241 -3.35 -13.54 -11.00
CA VAL A 241 -4.58 -13.20 -10.27
C VAL A 241 -5.67 -14.20 -10.61
N VAL A 242 -6.30 -14.75 -9.57
CA VAL A 242 -7.52 -15.55 -9.67
C VAL A 242 -8.64 -14.82 -8.94
N GLU A 243 -9.73 -14.56 -9.64
CA GLU A 243 -10.85 -13.81 -9.11
C GLU A 243 -11.96 -14.72 -8.62
N PHE A 244 -12.43 -14.48 -7.40
CA PHE A 244 -13.50 -15.25 -6.77
C PHE A 244 -14.67 -14.37 -6.33
N ASN A 245 -15.78 -15.02 -6.06
CA ASN A 245 -16.93 -14.46 -5.37
C ASN A 245 -17.64 -15.57 -4.58
N ASN A 246 -18.72 -15.24 -3.90
CA ASN A 246 -19.41 -16.18 -3.01
C ASN A 246 -19.96 -17.43 -3.73
N THR A 247 -20.23 -17.38 -5.04
CA THR A 247 -20.80 -18.50 -5.79
C THR A 247 -19.74 -19.44 -6.39
N ASN A 248 -18.47 -19.02 -6.49
CA ASN A 248 -17.41 -19.81 -7.14
C ASN A 248 -16.12 -19.93 -6.31
N MET A 249 -16.16 -19.53 -5.03
CA MET A 249 -14.99 -19.51 -4.14
C MET A 249 -14.23 -20.84 -4.12
N ASN A 250 -14.94 -21.96 -3.95
CA ASN A 250 -14.31 -23.28 -3.83
C ASN A 250 -13.55 -23.69 -5.10
N GLU A 251 -14.16 -23.49 -6.27
CA GLU A 251 -13.52 -23.75 -7.57
C GLU A 251 -12.27 -22.88 -7.75
N LYS A 252 -12.36 -21.60 -7.40
CA LYS A 252 -11.27 -20.64 -7.55
C LYS A 252 -10.12 -20.86 -6.57
N ILE A 253 -10.37 -21.40 -5.37
CA ILE A 253 -9.32 -21.87 -4.46
C ILE A 253 -8.53 -23.03 -5.10
N LYS A 254 -9.23 -24.00 -5.70
CA LYS A 254 -8.57 -25.10 -6.41
C LYS A 254 -7.74 -24.61 -7.59
N GLU A 255 -8.28 -23.67 -8.37
CA GLU A 255 -7.59 -23.06 -9.51
C GLU A 255 -6.28 -22.39 -9.09
N ILE A 256 -6.31 -21.53 -8.07
CA ILE A 256 -5.10 -20.81 -7.66
C ILE A 256 -4.04 -21.72 -7.03
N LEU A 257 -4.45 -22.78 -6.32
CA LEU A 257 -3.51 -23.78 -5.81
C LEU A 257 -2.73 -24.44 -6.96
N LEU A 258 -3.43 -24.87 -8.02
CA LEU A 258 -2.80 -25.45 -9.22
C LEU A 258 -1.88 -24.48 -9.97
N LEU A 259 -2.18 -23.18 -9.93
CA LEU A 259 -1.34 -22.14 -10.52
C LEU A 259 -0.11 -21.83 -9.65
N SER A 260 -0.23 -21.95 -8.33
CA SER A 260 0.83 -21.56 -7.39
C SER A 260 2.07 -22.44 -7.45
N ASP A 261 1.93 -23.68 -7.91
CA ASP A 261 3.06 -24.61 -8.09
C ASP A 261 3.78 -24.40 -9.44
N LYS A 262 3.33 -23.45 -10.28
CA LYS A 262 3.97 -23.12 -11.56
C LYS A 262 4.84 -21.87 -11.46
N ASN A 263 6.13 -22.01 -11.76
CA ASN A 263 7.01 -20.86 -11.95
C ASN A 263 6.62 -20.09 -13.21
N ASN A 264 6.37 -18.78 -13.09
CA ASN A 264 6.09 -17.92 -14.25
C ASN A 264 6.90 -16.62 -14.19
N SER A 265 8.17 -16.69 -14.57
CA SER A 265 9.10 -15.55 -14.58
C SER A 265 8.64 -14.39 -15.46
N LYS A 266 7.89 -14.67 -16.54
CA LYS A 266 7.35 -13.64 -17.45
C LYS A 266 6.38 -12.68 -16.78
N ASP A 267 5.58 -13.15 -15.82
CA ASP A 267 4.63 -12.29 -15.11
C ASP A 267 5.38 -11.28 -14.22
N LEU A 268 6.52 -11.66 -13.64
CA LEU A 268 7.28 -10.81 -12.74
C LEU A 268 7.83 -9.55 -13.42
N GLU A 269 8.26 -9.64 -14.68
CA GLU A 269 8.68 -8.48 -15.46
C GLU A 269 7.52 -7.49 -15.69
N VAL A 270 6.32 -8.00 -15.95
CA VAL A 270 5.12 -7.18 -16.14
C VAL A 270 4.69 -6.57 -14.82
N ILE A 271 4.68 -7.35 -13.72
CA ILE A 271 4.37 -6.88 -12.37
C ILE A 271 5.34 -5.77 -11.95
N ASN A 272 6.64 -5.93 -12.25
CA ASN A 272 7.64 -4.89 -12.01
C ASN A 272 7.30 -3.59 -12.75
N LYS A 273 6.89 -3.65 -14.02
CA LYS A 273 6.46 -2.45 -14.77
C LYS A 273 5.20 -1.80 -14.19
N ILE A 274 4.31 -2.58 -13.58
CA ILE A 274 3.07 -2.07 -12.96
C ILE A 274 3.35 -1.36 -11.64
N TYR A 275 4.23 -1.89 -10.79
CA TYR A 275 4.36 -1.46 -9.39
C TYR A 275 5.68 -0.79 -9.01
N ASN A 276 6.77 -0.99 -9.76
CA ASN A 276 8.10 -0.48 -9.38
C ASN A 276 8.13 1.06 -9.40
N GLU A 277 8.40 1.69 -8.25
CA GLU A 277 8.43 3.15 -8.11
C GLU A 277 9.43 3.80 -9.07
N ASN A 278 10.59 3.19 -9.33
CA ASN A 278 11.59 3.76 -10.24
C ASN A 278 11.06 3.89 -11.66
N ILE A 279 10.16 2.99 -12.07
CA ILE A 279 9.51 3.02 -13.37
C ILE A 279 8.31 3.98 -13.32
N THR A 280 7.42 3.80 -12.35
CA THR A 280 6.14 4.53 -12.31
C THR A 280 6.32 6.01 -11.99
N VAL A 281 7.23 6.39 -11.09
CA VAL A 281 7.54 7.81 -10.81
C VAL A 281 8.26 8.46 -11.98
N LEU A 282 9.14 7.76 -12.68
CA LEU A 282 9.79 8.28 -13.87
C LEU A 282 8.76 8.64 -14.96
N GLU A 283 7.85 7.72 -15.26
CA GLU A 283 6.80 7.93 -16.26
C GLU A 283 5.84 9.04 -15.84
N GLU A 284 5.45 9.10 -14.56
CA GLU A 284 4.59 10.17 -14.07
C GLU A 284 5.29 11.55 -14.09
N LEU A 285 6.58 11.61 -13.76
CA LEU A 285 7.37 12.83 -13.88
C LEU A 285 7.56 13.26 -15.34
N LYS A 286 7.70 12.33 -16.30
CA LYS A 286 7.70 12.67 -17.74
C LYS A 286 6.36 13.28 -18.17
N ARG A 287 5.24 12.75 -17.64
CA ARG A 287 3.91 13.30 -17.88
C ARG A 287 3.81 14.73 -17.37
N TYR A 288 4.19 14.97 -16.10
CA TYR A 288 4.22 16.32 -15.53
C TYR A 288 5.13 17.27 -16.31
N TYR A 289 6.33 16.80 -16.67
CA TYR A 289 7.30 17.57 -17.46
C TYR A 289 6.69 18.07 -18.78
N THR A 290 5.96 17.19 -19.47
CA THR A 290 5.34 17.47 -20.77
C THR A 290 4.08 18.34 -20.62
N GLU A 291 3.15 17.98 -19.73
CA GLU A 291 1.89 18.71 -19.54
C GLU A 291 2.08 20.14 -19.03
N CYS A 292 3.08 20.35 -18.17
CA CYS A 292 3.45 21.67 -17.67
C CYS A 292 4.43 22.42 -18.58
N ASN A 293 4.80 21.86 -19.74
CA ASN A 293 5.66 22.48 -20.75
C ASN A 293 7.05 22.91 -20.23
N TYR A 294 7.66 22.09 -19.35
CA TYR A 294 9.00 22.35 -18.79
C TYR A 294 10.13 22.18 -19.80
N ASN A 295 9.87 21.50 -20.92
CA ASN A 295 10.82 21.28 -22.02
C ASN A 295 11.43 22.55 -22.61
N ASN A 296 10.77 23.71 -22.47
CA ASN A 296 11.30 24.99 -22.92
C ASN A 296 12.14 25.72 -21.86
N ILE A 297 12.28 25.13 -20.66
CA ILE A 297 12.82 25.81 -19.48
C ILE A 297 14.02 25.05 -18.88
N ILE A 298 13.89 23.72 -18.78
CA ILE A 298 14.87 22.84 -18.15
C ILE A 298 14.81 21.49 -18.86
N ASP A 299 15.95 20.82 -19.02
CA ASP A 299 15.95 19.45 -19.55
C ASP A 299 15.33 18.46 -18.54
N PHE A 300 14.89 17.30 -19.04
CA PHE A 300 14.19 16.34 -18.20
C PHE A 300 15.08 15.75 -17.09
N GLU A 301 16.38 15.57 -17.32
CA GLU A 301 17.28 14.98 -16.33
C GLU A 301 17.44 15.94 -15.13
N SER A 302 17.63 17.22 -15.41
CA SER A 302 17.71 18.29 -14.43
C SER A 302 16.39 18.46 -13.68
N PHE A 303 15.24 18.45 -14.38
CA PHE A 303 13.91 18.45 -13.76
C PHE A 303 13.74 17.26 -12.80
N TYR A 304 14.05 16.05 -13.25
CA TYR A 304 13.91 14.82 -12.48
C TYR A 304 14.77 14.82 -11.20
N LYS A 305 15.96 15.44 -11.24
CA LYS A 305 16.82 15.61 -10.06
C LYS A 305 16.22 16.54 -9.02
N LEU A 306 15.52 17.59 -9.45
CA LEU A 306 14.89 18.58 -8.57
C LEU A 306 13.57 18.09 -7.94
N CYS A 307 12.89 17.14 -8.60
CA CYS A 307 11.64 16.61 -8.08
C CYS A 307 11.84 15.70 -6.85
N ASP A 308 10.96 15.89 -5.87
CA ASP A 308 10.74 14.95 -4.79
C ASP A 308 10.07 13.69 -5.33
N LYS A 309 10.85 12.61 -5.40
CA LYS A 309 10.48 11.30 -5.94
C LYS A 309 10.40 10.21 -4.86
N LYS A 310 10.45 10.60 -3.58
CA LYS A 310 10.51 9.64 -2.47
C LYS A 310 9.11 9.27 -1.98
N LEU A 311 8.83 7.98 -1.88
CA LEU A 311 7.73 7.42 -1.09
C LEU A 311 6.35 7.97 -1.46
N TRP A 312 6.07 8.08 -2.76
CA TRP A 312 4.80 8.64 -3.22
C TRP A 312 3.61 7.79 -2.78
N SER A 313 3.79 6.48 -2.61
CA SER A 313 2.72 5.60 -2.15
C SER A 313 2.32 5.83 -0.67
N LEU A 314 3.24 6.34 0.15
CA LEU A 314 2.95 6.75 1.53
C LEU A 314 2.37 8.17 1.60
N LYS A 315 2.84 9.06 0.73
CA LYS A 315 2.36 10.44 0.66
C LYS A 315 0.91 10.53 0.16
N ILE A 316 0.46 9.64 -0.70
CA ILE A 316 -0.94 9.68 -1.15
C ILE A 316 -1.88 9.26 -0.02
N ALA A 317 -1.50 8.24 0.75
CA ALA A 317 -2.33 7.63 1.78
C ALA A 317 -2.17 8.25 3.19
N ALA A 318 -1.65 9.47 3.32
CA ALA A 318 -1.49 10.16 4.62
C ALA A 318 -0.38 9.63 5.55
N GLN A 319 0.36 8.59 5.16
CA GLN A 319 1.22 7.82 6.08
C GLN A 319 2.66 8.34 6.17
N PHE A 320 3.08 9.16 5.22
CA PHE A 320 4.38 9.84 5.28
C PHE A 320 4.29 11.03 6.24
N VAL A 321 4.95 11.00 7.40
CA VAL A 321 4.81 12.05 8.43
C VAL A 321 5.95 13.07 8.47
N GLN A 322 6.99 12.89 7.66
CA GLN A 322 8.14 13.79 7.60
C GLN A 322 7.85 15.01 6.72
N VAL A 323 6.90 15.85 7.15
CA VAL A 323 6.58 17.12 6.49
C VAL A 323 6.63 18.28 7.49
N PRO A 324 6.92 19.52 7.04
CA PRO A 324 7.00 20.70 7.91
C PRO A 324 5.70 21.05 8.67
N TRP A 325 4.55 20.57 8.18
CA TRP A 325 3.23 20.84 8.77
C TRP A 325 2.65 19.65 9.54
N TYR A 326 3.48 18.67 9.88
CA TYR A 326 3.11 17.53 10.71
C TYR A 326 2.97 17.95 12.18
N ILE A 327 1.92 17.47 12.86
CA ILE A 327 1.67 17.75 14.28
C ILE A 327 1.66 16.42 15.04
N LYS A 328 2.75 16.14 15.78
CA LYS A 328 2.97 14.87 16.48
C LYS A 328 1.99 14.63 17.63
N GLU A 329 1.55 15.68 18.31
CA GLU A 329 0.75 15.61 19.54
C GLU A 329 -0.74 15.27 19.31
N LYS A 330 -1.18 15.05 18.06
CA LYS A 330 -2.57 14.68 17.76
C LYS A 330 -2.78 13.18 17.78
N ASN A 331 -3.96 12.75 18.24
CA ASN A 331 -4.38 11.33 18.32
C ASN A 331 -4.39 10.58 16.97
N ASN A 332 -4.23 11.26 15.84
CA ASN A 332 -4.09 10.63 14.53
C ASN A 332 -3.16 11.48 13.64
N PRO A 333 -1.84 11.39 13.86
CA PRO A 333 -0.91 12.32 13.28
C PRO A 333 -0.70 11.96 11.80
N THR A 334 -0.92 12.93 10.92
CA THR A 334 -0.91 12.76 9.46
C THR A 334 -0.26 13.96 8.79
N HIS A 335 0.33 13.77 7.61
CA HIS A 335 0.73 14.91 6.78
C HIS A 335 -0.42 15.57 6.03
N HIS A 336 -1.62 14.98 6.05
CA HIS A 336 -2.77 15.65 5.44
C HIS A 336 -3.10 16.95 6.18
N ILE A 337 -3.41 18.01 5.44
CA ILE A 337 -3.83 19.28 6.04
C ILE A 337 -5.34 19.23 6.24
N MET A 338 -5.76 18.96 7.47
CA MET A 338 -7.17 18.79 7.83
C MET A 338 -7.63 19.77 8.92
N CYS A 339 -6.74 20.62 9.42
CA CYS A 339 -7.05 21.61 10.45
C CYS A 339 -6.26 22.92 10.25
N ASN A 340 -6.71 23.96 10.95
CA ASN A 340 -6.13 25.31 10.84
C ASN A 340 -4.66 25.36 11.29
N GLU A 341 -4.27 24.61 12.31
CA GLU A 341 -2.89 24.57 12.79
C GLU A 341 -1.93 24.03 11.71
N GLN A 342 -2.28 22.91 11.07
CA GLN A 342 -1.51 22.36 9.96
C GLN A 342 -1.47 23.34 8.78
N LEU A 343 -2.58 24.03 8.51
CA LEU A 343 -2.65 25.04 7.45
C LEU A 343 -1.72 26.22 7.73
N ILE A 344 -1.64 26.69 8.99
CA ILE A 344 -0.73 27.77 9.38
C ILE A 344 0.72 27.35 9.15
N LEU A 345 1.10 26.14 9.61
CA LEU A 345 2.45 25.60 9.40
C LEU A 345 2.78 25.48 7.91
N PHE A 346 1.85 24.98 7.11
CA PHE A 346 2.03 24.86 5.66
C PHE A 346 2.16 26.23 4.98
N LYS A 347 1.31 27.20 5.33
CA LYS A 347 1.40 28.57 4.80
C LYS A 347 2.75 29.19 5.09
N ASN A 348 3.25 29.07 6.33
CA ASN A 348 4.56 29.59 6.72
C ASN A 348 5.68 28.93 5.90
N TYR A 349 5.63 27.61 5.75
CA TYR A 349 6.60 26.87 4.96
C TYR A 349 6.64 27.33 3.49
N VAL A 350 5.48 27.43 2.85
CA VAL A 350 5.37 27.88 1.44
C VAL A 350 5.77 29.34 1.28
N ASN A 351 5.36 30.21 2.20
CA ASN A 351 5.71 31.63 2.14
C ASN A 351 7.22 31.83 2.25
N ASN A 352 7.93 31.06 3.08
CA ASN A 352 9.39 31.12 3.16
C ASN A 352 10.05 30.77 1.83
N ILE A 353 9.52 29.75 1.13
CA ILE A 353 9.98 29.41 -0.22
C ILE A 353 9.74 30.58 -1.17
N ILE A 354 8.52 31.14 -1.21
CA ILE A 354 8.18 32.23 -2.13
C ILE A 354 8.95 33.52 -1.84
N ILE A 355 9.15 33.89 -0.58
CA ILE A 355 9.96 35.06 -0.20
C ILE A 355 11.39 34.91 -0.71
N SER A 356 11.96 33.71 -0.60
CA SER A 356 13.31 33.44 -1.14
C SER A 356 13.40 33.59 -2.66
N LEU A 357 12.28 33.48 -3.38
CA LEU A 357 12.22 33.73 -4.82
C LEU A 357 12.24 35.22 -5.16
N ASN A 358 11.56 36.04 -4.38
CA ASN A 358 11.48 37.49 -4.65
C ASN A 358 12.77 38.24 -4.29
N ASN A 359 13.66 37.62 -3.50
CA ASN A 359 14.91 38.21 -3.04
C ASN A 359 16.14 37.78 -3.86
N ASN A 360 15.98 36.87 -4.83
CA ASN A 360 17.01 36.39 -5.76
C ASN A 360 16.56 36.61 -7.20
#